data_AF-A0A8I1A7E6-F1
#
_entry.id   AF-A0A8I1A7E6-F1
#
_cell.length_a   1.000
_cell.length_b   1.000
_cell.length_c   1.000
_cell.angle_alpha   90.00
_cell.angle_beta   90.00
_cell.angle_gamma   90.00
#
_symmetry.space_group_name_H-M   'P 1'
#
loop_
_entity.id
_entity.type
_entity.pdbx_description
1 polymer ?
#
loop_
_entity_poly.entity_id
_entity_poly.type
_entity_poly.pdbx_seq_one_letter_code
_entity_poly.pdbx_strand_id
1 'polypeptide(L)'
;MQAIFVLSFIGIFLSLVGLIFKKTRKHAWKVLIVCVVLFGISGFFVPAEEEPAQAVNKQETQEVKKEESQSPSQEEEYIKYANHLVNRVGFAIDLINHGYDLWNSKYAPGQVNQGIKELENEVKELDNLSPANSQAQLHEEFKKEIINIRDTAKDSLDLANQDKLDEAKDKMSSIDLDAIRNKLNQS
;
A
#
# COMPACT_ATOMS: atom_id res chain seq x y z
N MET A 1 17.18 -22.13 41.16
CA MET A 1 16.30 -20.94 41.31
C MET A 1 16.09 -20.26 39.95
N GLN A 2 15.33 -20.87 39.04
CA GLN A 2 15.03 -20.27 37.72
C GLN A 2 13.54 -20.40 37.31
N ALA A 3 12.71 -21.06 38.11
CA ALA A 3 11.29 -21.27 37.78
C ALA A 3 10.34 -20.16 38.29
N ILE A 4 10.82 -19.21 39.11
CA ILE A 4 9.96 -18.19 39.73
C ILE A 4 9.81 -16.94 38.85
N PHE A 5 10.75 -16.69 37.93
CA PHE A 5 10.70 -15.50 37.07
C PHE A 5 9.74 -15.60 35.87
N VAL A 6 9.37 -16.82 35.43
CA VAL A 6 8.51 -17.01 34.24
C VAL A 6 7.03 -16.78 34.56
N LEU A 7 6.59 -16.99 35.80
CA LEU A 7 5.20 -16.81 36.20
C LEU A 7 4.78 -15.33 36.35
N SER A 8 5.73 -14.43 36.60
CA SER A 8 5.42 -13.01 36.77
C SER A 8 5.15 -12.27 35.45
N PHE A 9 5.67 -12.76 34.32
CA PHE A 9 5.43 -12.16 33.00
C PHE A 9 4.07 -12.57 32.42
N ILE A 10 3.58 -13.77 32.73
CA ILE A 10 2.28 -14.27 32.25
C ILE A 10 1.13 -13.45 32.85
N GLY A 11 1.23 -13.06 34.12
CA GLY A 11 0.21 -12.24 34.79
C GLY A 11 0.06 -10.84 34.18
N ILE A 12 1.18 -10.21 33.79
CA ILE A 12 1.18 -8.88 33.17
C ILE A 12 0.62 -8.96 31.74
N PHE A 13 0.96 -10.00 30.99
CA PHE A 13 0.44 -10.21 29.63
C PHE A 13 -1.07 -10.45 29.60
N LEU A 14 -1.62 -11.24 30.53
CA LEU A 14 -3.07 -11.48 30.61
C LEU A 14 -3.85 -10.21 31.00
N SER A 15 -3.28 -9.36 31.86
CA SER A 15 -3.90 -8.09 32.24
C SER A 15 -3.90 -7.07 31.10
N LEU A 16 -2.87 -7.04 30.26
CA LEU A 16 -2.80 -6.15 29.09
C LEU A 16 -3.76 -6.61 27.98
N VAL A 17 -3.85 -7.91 27.73
CA VAL A 17 -4.77 -8.49 26.73
C VAL A 17 -6.23 -8.24 27.11
N GLY A 18 -6.57 -8.31 28.41
CA GLY A 18 -7.92 -7.99 28.91
C GLY A 18 -8.32 -6.52 28.70
N LEU A 19 -7.37 -5.59 28.81
CA LEU A 19 -7.63 -4.15 28.60
C LEU A 19 -7.87 -3.82 27.12
N ILE A 20 -7.15 -4.49 26.22
CA ILE A 20 -7.29 -4.34 24.76
C ILE A 20 -8.61 -4.96 24.29
N PHE A 21 -9.01 -6.10 24.85
CA PHE A 21 -10.27 -6.78 24.48
C PHE A 21 -11.54 -5.96 24.79
N LYS A 22 -11.51 -5.09 25.80
CA LYS A 22 -12.67 -4.27 26.16
C LYS A 22 -12.95 -3.14 25.15
N LYS A 23 -11.93 -2.72 24.38
CA LYS A 23 -12.02 -1.57 23.45
C LYS A 23 -12.28 -1.97 21.99
N THR A 24 -12.08 -3.24 21.60
CA THR A 24 -12.19 -3.68 20.19
C THR A 24 -12.90 -5.03 20.03
N ARG A 25 -14.22 -5.07 20.24
CA ARG A 25 -15.04 -6.28 19.99
C ARG A 25 -15.13 -6.71 18.51
N LYS A 26 -14.67 -5.90 17.55
CA LYS A 26 -14.84 -6.18 16.10
C LYS A 26 -13.71 -7.00 15.45
N HIS A 27 -12.61 -7.28 16.15
CA HIS A 27 -11.42 -7.91 15.53
C HIS A 27 -10.84 -9.12 16.28
N ALA A 28 -11.59 -9.70 17.22
CA ALA A 28 -11.15 -10.83 18.04
C ALA A 28 -10.65 -12.06 17.24
N TRP A 29 -11.15 -12.27 16.02
CA TRP A 29 -10.77 -13.43 15.21
C TRP A 29 -9.36 -13.34 14.60
N LYS A 30 -8.85 -12.13 14.37
CA LYS A 30 -7.51 -11.92 13.78
C LYS A 30 -6.37 -12.18 14.78
N VAL A 31 -6.62 -12.01 16.07
CA VAL A 31 -5.61 -12.21 17.12
C VAL A 31 -5.38 -13.71 17.41
N LEU A 32 -6.39 -14.55 17.18
CA LEU A 32 -6.29 -16.00 17.46
C LEU A 32 -5.38 -16.74 16.45
N ILE A 33 -5.30 -16.25 15.21
CA ILE A 33 -4.49 -16.86 14.13
C ILE A 33 -2.99 -16.66 14.35
N VAL A 34 -2.59 -15.52 14.94
CA VAL A 34 -1.18 -15.21 15.19
C VAL A 34 -0.58 -16.11 16.28
N CYS A 35 -1.38 -16.61 17.23
CA CYS A 35 -0.89 -17.51 18.29
C CYS A 35 -0.61 -18.94 17.81
N VAL A 36 -1.27 -19.43 16.76
CA VAL A 36 -1.07 -20.81 16.26
C VAL A 36 0.21 -20.94 15.44
N VAL A 37 0.63 -19.87 14.74
CA VAL A 37 1.86 -19.87 13.93
C VAL A 37 3.12 -19.81 14.79
N LEU A 38 3.06 -19.23 15.99
CA LEU A 38 4.22 -19.08 16.88
C LEU A 38 4.54 -20.30 17.76
N PHE A 39 3.68 -21.32 17.82
CA PHE A 39 3.88 -22.52 18.65
C PHE A 39 3.97 -23.84 17.87
N GLY A 40 3.91 -23.81 16.54
CA GLY A 40 3.91 -25.02 15.70
C GLY A 40 5.30 -25.55 15.27
N ILE A 41 6.40 -24.89 15.63
CA ILE A 41 7.74 -25.23 15.15
C ILE A 41 8.60 -25.77 16.30
N SER A 42 8.21 -26.90 16.88
CA SER A 42 9.13 -27.65 17.74
C SER A 42 8.89 -29.15 17.64
N GLY A 43 9.73 -29.80 16.84
CA GLY A 43 10.22 -31.14 17.14
C GLY A 43 9.53 -32.29 16.40
N PHE A 44 10.10 -32.70 15.28
CA PHE A 44 10.32 -34.13 15.04
C PHE A 44 11.62 -34.33 14.25
N PHE A 45 12.62 -34.80 14.98
CA PHE A 45 13.96 -35.18 14.53
C PHE A 45 13.98 -36.71 14.53
N VAL A 46 14.25 -37.33 13.38
CA VAL A 46 14.56 -38.76 13.26
C VAL A 46 15.77 -38.88 12.33
N PRO A 47 16.92 -39.37 12.80
CA PRO A 47 18.07 -39.71 11.97
C PRO A 47 18.27 -41.24 11.84
N ALA A 48 19.21 -41.61 10.95
CA ALA A 48 19.73 -42.96 10.59
C ALA A 48 18.94 -43.65 9.45
N GLU A 49 19.55 -44.28 8.44
CA GLU A 49 20.83 -45.01 8.36
C GLU A 49 21.23 -45.22 6.87
N GLU A 50 22.52 -45.46 6.59
CA GLU A 50 23.15 -45.55 5.26
C GLU A 50 22.97 -46.90 4.52
N GLU A 51 22.80 -46.81 3.19
CA GLU A 51 23.32 -47.66 2.07
C GLU A 51 23.00 -49.19 1.93
N PRO A 52 23.21 -49.82 0.74
CA PRO A 52 23.35 -49.30 -0.64
C PRO A 52 22.57 -50.08 -1.75
N ALA A 53 22.67 -49.54 -2.97
CA ALA A 53 22.76 -50.24 -4.28
C ALA A 53 21.49 -50.61 -5.10
N GLN A 54 21.44 -49.96 -6.27
CA GLN A 54 21.15 -50.47 -7.63
C GLN A 54 19.75 -50.33 -8.27
N ALA A 55 19.71 -49.35 -9.19
CA ALA A 55 19.51 -49.51 -10.64
C ALA A 55 18.11 -49.30 -11.28
N VAL A 56 18.16 -48.59 -12.41
CA VAL A 56 17.25 -48.56 -13.58
C VAL A 56 16.22 -47.40 -13.66
N ASN A 57 16.67 -46.35 -14.37
CA ASN A 57 16.05 -45.73 -15.56
C ASN A 57 14.56 -45.29 -15.51
N LYS A 58 14.33 -43.97 -15.54
CA LYS A 58 13.37 -43.29 -16.44
C LYS A 58 13.64 -41.79 -16.50
N GLN A 59 13.50 -41.25 -17.71
CA GLN A 59 13.67 -39.86 -18.13
C GLN A 59 12.64 -38.89 -17.51
N GLU A 60 12.83 -37.60 -17.81
CA GLU A 60 11.90 -36.45 -17.68
C GLU A 60 11.86 -35.83 -16.27
N THR A 61 12.06 -34.53 -16.02
CA THR A 61 11.80 -33.32 -16.81
C THR A 61 12.68 -32.17 -16.28
N GLN A 62 13.20 -31.34 -17.18
CA GLN A 62 13.76 -30.03 -16.86
C GLN A 62 12.67 -29.11 -16.31
N GLU A 63 12.75 -28.70 -15.05
CA GLU A 63 11.99 -27.57 -14.54
C GLU A 63 12.78 -26.29 -14.84
N VAL A 64 12.73 -25.87 -16.10
CA VAL A 64 12.94 -24.46 -16.46
C VAL A 64 11.80 -23.70 -15.79
N LYS A 65 12.13 -22.86 -14.82
CA LYS A 65 11.24 -21.77 -14.37
C LYS A 65 10.76 -21.03 -15.62
N LYS A 66 9.54 -21.31 -16.05
CA LYS A 66 8.79 -20.45 -16.95
C LYS A 66 8.57 -19.15 -16.20
N GLU A 67 9.38 -18.15 -16.49
CA GLU A 67 8.88 -16.78 -16.51
C GLU A 67 7.72 -16.78 -17.49
N GLU A 68 6.52 -16.78 -16.95
CA GLU A 68 5.28 -16.63 -17.69
C GLU A 68 5.26 -15.19 -18.23
N SER A 69 5.87 -15.02 -19.41
CA SER A 69 5.79 -13.83 -20.25
C SER A 69 4.32 -13.57 -20.58
N GLN A 70 3.65 -12.76 -19.77
CA GLN A 70 2.36 -12.18 -20.11
C GLN A 70 2.48 -11.36 -21.39
N SER A 71 1.48 -11.46 -22.27
CA SER A 71 1.53 -10.93 -23.63
C SER A 71 1.56 -9.39 -23.66
N PRO A 72 2.20 -8.77 -24.67
CA PRO A 72 2.30 -7.31 -24.86
C PRO A 72 0.98 -6.51 -24.73
N SER A 73 -0.19 -7.15 -24.94
CA SER A 73 -1.48 -6.46 -24.84
C SER A 73 -1.86 -6.03 -23.42
N GLN A 74 -1.44 -6.79 -22.39
CA GLN A 74 -1.74 -6.44 -21.00
C GLN A 74 -0.91 -5.27 -20.52
N GLU A 75 0.31 -5.15 -21.05
CA GLU A 75 1.21 -4.05 -20.76
C GLU A 75 0.69 -2.73 -21.36
N GLU A 76 0.28 -2.75 -22.63
CA GLU A 76 -0.37 -1.61 -23.27
C GLU A 76 -1.68 -1.18 -22.58
N GLU A 77 -2.47 -2.14 -22.09
CA GLU A 77 -3.73 -1.86 -21.38
C GLU A 77 -3.47 -1.14 -20.05
N TYR A 78 -2.46 -1.58 -19.30
CA TYR A 78 -2.05 -0.91 -18.08
C TYR A 78 -1.52 0.51 -18.35
N ILE A 79 -0.70 0.71 -19.38
CA ILE A 79 -0.20 2.06 -19.74
C ILE A 79 -1.35 2.99 -20.12
N LYS A 80 -2.35 2.50 -20.87
CA LYS A 80 -3.57 3.26 -21.19
C LYS A 80 -4.36 3.62 -19.93
N TYR A 81 -4.51 2.66 -19.02
CA TYR A 81 -5.19 2.88 -17.74
C TYR A 81 -4.44 3.90 -16.86
N ALA A 82 -3.12 3.75 -16.72
CA ALA A 82 -2.28 4.67 -15.95
C ALA A 82 -2.35 6.10 -16.50
N ASN A 83 -2.35 6.27 -17.83
CA ASN A 83 -2.58 7.57 -18.46
C ASN A 83 -3.96 8.17 -18.15
N HIS A 84 -5.01 7.34 -18.12
CA HIS A 84 -6.34 7.79 -17.70
C HIS A 84 -6.35 8.26 -16.25
N LEU A 85 -5.68 7.52 -15.36
CA LEU A 85 -5.48 7.88 -13.95
C LEU A 85 -4.77 9.23 -13.79
N VAL A 86 -3.68 9.49 -14.53
CA VAL A 86 -2.98 10.79 -14.49
C VAL A 86 -3.92 11.95 -14.80
N ASN A 87 -4.81 11.80 -15.78
CA ASN A 87 -5.77 12.84 -16.13
C ASN A 87 -6.78 13.10 -15.00
N ARG A 88 -7.19 12.05 -14.29
CA ARG A 88 -8.07 12.17 -13.12
C ARG A 88 -7.38 12.82 -11.92
N VAL A 89 -6.11 12.48 -11.69
CA VAL A 89 -5.26 13.15 -10.69
C VAL A 89 -5.12 14.65 -11.04
N GLY A 90 -4.92 14.98 -12.31
CA GLY A 90 -4.91 16.36 -12.79
C GLY A 90 -6.20 17.11 -12.49
N PHE A 91 -7.35 16.51 -12.79
CA PHE A 91 -8.65 17.10 -12.45
C PHE A 91 -8.82 17.32 -10.94
N ALA A 92 -8.35 16.39 -10.10
CA ALA A 92 -8.40 16.54 -8.66
C ALA A 92 -7.56 17.72 -8.15
N ILE A 93 -6.38 17.94 -8.75
CA ILE A 93 -5.52 19.10 -8.46
C ILE A 93 -6.16 20.40 -8.94
N ASP A 94 -6.79 20.41 -10.11
CA ASP A 94 -7.52 21.57 -10.62
C ASP A 94 -8.65 21.99 -9.67
N LEU A 95 -9.39 21.03 -9.12
CA LEU A 95 -10.41 21.29 -8.10
C LEU A 95 -9.81 21.94 -6.83
N ILE A 96 -8.64 21.45 -6.39
CA ILE A 96 -7.95 22.00 -5.23
C ILE A 96 -7.49 23.44 -5.50
N ASN A 97 -6.79 23.67 -6.60
CA ASN A 97 -6.28 24.99 -6.97
C ASN A 97 -7.42 26.00 -7.16
N HIS A 98 -8.49 25.59 -7.82
CA HIS A 98 -9.68 26.43 -7.97
C HIS A 98 -10.33 26.77 -6.63
N GLY A 99 -10.38 25.81 -5.70
CA GLY A 99 -10.81 26.04 -4.32
C GLY A 99 -9.97 27.10 -3.63
N TYR A 100 -8.64 27.06 -3.76
CA TYR A 100 -7.76 28.09 -3.19
C TYR A 100 -7.89 29.46 -3.86
N ASP A 101 -8.14 29.51 -5.16
CA ASP A 101 -8.38 30.77 -5.86
C ASP A 101 -9.67 31.46 -5.41
N LEU A 102 -10.65 30.67 -5.00
CA LEU A 102 -11.93 31.15 -4.49
C LEU A 102 -12.03 31.08 -2.97
N TRP A 103 -10.93 31.01 -2.21
CA TRP A 103 -10.93 30.68 -0.77
C TRP A 103 -11.94 31.46 0.08
N ASN A 104 -12.17 32.74 -0.23
CA ASN A 104 -13.13 33.60 0.47
C ASN A 104 -14.61 33.28 0.17
N SER A 105 -14.87 32.35 -0.76
CA SER A 105 -16.20 31.84 -1.08
C SER A 105 -16.58 30.72 -0.11
N LYS A 106 -17.86 30.70 0.29
CA LYS A 106 -18.42 29.65 1.16
C LYS A 106 -18.29 28.22 0.59
N TYR A 107 -17.98 28.07 -0.69
CA TYR A 107 -17.85 26.77 -1.38
C TYR A 107 -16.39 26.30 -1.53
N ALA A 108 -15.41 27.19 -1.35
CA ALA A 108 -14.01 26.89 -1.66
C ALA A 108 -13.40 25.77 -0.82
N PRO A 109 -13.55 25.74 0.52
CA PRO A 109 -13.08 24.61 1.32
C PRO A 109 -13.72 23.28 0.87
N GLY A 110 -14.96 23.33 0.37
CA GLY A 110 -15.64 22.16 -0.19
C GLY A 110 -14.99 21.63 -1.47
N GLN A 111 -14.51 22.52 -2.36
CA GLN A 111 -13.81 22.13 -3.58
C GLN A 111 -12.45 21.49 -3.28
N VAL A 112 -11.70 22.06 -2.33
CA VAL A 112 -10.42 21.49 -1.88
C VAL A 112 -10.64 20.09 -1.28
N ASN A 113 -11.62 19.95 -0.39
CA ASN A 113 -11.97 18.65 0.19
C ASN A 113 -12.42 17.63 -0.87
N GLN A 114 -13.17 18.06 -1.88
CA GLN A 114 -13.57 17.18 -2.97
C GLN A 114 -12.36 16.70 -3.78
N GLY A 115 -11.44 17.58 -4.15
CA GLY A 115 -10.23 17.18 -4.86
C GLY A 115 -9.36 16.20 -4.04
N ILE A 116 -9.18 16.44 -2.74
CA ILE A 116 -8.49 15.49 -1.84
C ILE A 116 -9.19 14.12 -1.84
N LYS A 117 -10.52 14.10 -1.82
CA LYS A 117 -11.30 12.87 -1.86
C LYS A 117 -11.13 12.13 -3.19
N GLU A 118 -11.04 12.83 -4.32
CA GLU A 118 -10.75 12.18 -5.60
C GLU A 118 -9.36 11.55 -5.59
N LEU A 119 -8.33 12.24 -5.08
CA LEU A 119 -6.99 11.64 -4.92
C LEU A 119 -7.03 10.39 -4.03
N GLU A 120 -7.83 10.37 -2.97
CA GLU A 120 -8.06 9.17 -2.16
C GLU A 120 -8.73 8.02 -2.93
N ASN A 121 -9.65 8.34 -3.84
CA ASN A 121 -10.28 7.34 -4.70
C ASN A 121 -9.26 6.79 -5.71
N GLU A 122 -8.41 7.63 -6.29
CA GLU A 122 -7.36 7.20 -7.23
C GLU A 122 -6.38 6.23 -6.57
N VAL A 123 -5.96 6.50 -5.33
CA VAL A 123 -5.10 5.56 -4.57
C VAL A 123 -5.81 4.23 -4.32
N LYS A 124 -7.10 4.24 -3.97
CA LYS A 124 -7.88 3.02 -3.76
C LYS A 124 -8.06 2.22 -5.05
N GLU A 125 -8.25 2.89 -6.17
CA GLU A 125 -8.32 2.21 -7.46
C GLU A 125 -7.01 1.52 -7.79
N LEU A 126 -5.88 2.20 -7.57
CA LEU A 126 -4.56 1.58 -7.69
C LEU A 126 -4.38 0.39 -6.75
N ASP A 127 -4.80 0.50 -5.49
CA ASP A 127 -4.75 -0.62 -4.53
C ASP A 127 -5.53 -1.86 -4.99
N ASN A 128 -6.58 -1.68 -5.80
CA ASN A 128 -7.42 -2.77 -6.28
C ASN A 128 -6.93 -3.38 -7.60
N LEU A 129 -5.92 -2.78 -8.23
CA LEU A 129 -5.33 -3.31 -9.44
C LEU A 129 -4.25 -4.33 -9.10
N SER A 130 -4.17 -5.35 -9.94
CA SER A 130 -3.11 -6.34 -9.88
C SER A 130 -2.23 -6.14 -11.12
N PRO A 131 -1.18 -5.29 -11.07
CA PRO A 131 -0.30 -5.08 -12.21
C PRO A 131 0.45 -6.38 -12.55
N ALA A 132 0.87 -6.53 -13.81
CA ALA A 132 1.78 -7.59 -14.20
C ALA A 132 3.14 -7.42 -13.49
N ASN A 133 3.91 -8.50 -13.33
CA ASN A 133 5.21 -8.44 -12.66
C ASN A 133 6.17 -7.43 -13.30
N SER A 134 6.12 -7.28 -14.64
CA SER A 134 6.92 -6.29 -15.37
C SER A 134 6.57 -4.84 -15.02
N GLN A 135 5.36 -4.60 -14.52
CA GLN A 135 4.81 -3.26 -14.24
C GLN A 135 4.67 -2.96 -12.76
N ALA A 136 4.95 -3.94 -11.89
CA ALA A 136 4.79 -3.80 -10.44
C ALA A 136 5.61 -2.64 -9.87
N GLN A 137 6.84 -2.44 -10.36
CA GLN A 137 7.67 -1.32 -9.92
C GLN A 137 7.05 0.03 -10.31
N LEU A 138 6.66 0.19 -11.58
CA LEU A 138 6.03 1.41 -12.07
C LEU A 138 4.72 1.70 -11.31
N HIS A 139 3.93 0.66 -11.02
CA HIS A 139 2.71 0.77 -10.24
C HIS A 139 2.96 1.34 -8.84
N GLU A 140 3.91 0.76 -8.10
CA GLU A 140 4.24 1.21 -6.75
C GLU A 140 4.81 2.64 -6.75
N GLU A 141 5.65 2.98 -7.73
CA GLU A 141 6.15 4.35 -7.88
C GLU A 141 5.03 5.35 -8.16
N PHE A 142 4.16 5.06 -9.12
CA PHE A 142 3.05 5.94 -9.48
C PHE A 142 2.06 6.13 -8.32
N LYS A 143 1.72 5.05 -7.63
CA LYS A 143 0.89 5.07 -6.42
C LYS A 143 1.50 5.93 -5.31
N LYS A 144 2.81 5.80 -5.08
CA LYS A 144 3.54 6.61 -4.10
C LYS A 144 3.47 8.10 -4.43
N GLU A 145 3.60 8.47 -5.70
CA GLU A 145 3.48 9.88 -6.12
C GLU A 145 2.07 10.42 -5.87
N ILE A 146 1.01 9.66 -6.19
CA ILE A 146 -0.37 10.10 -5.92
C ILE A 146 -0.63 10.24 -4.41
N ILE A 147 -0.08 9.33 -3.60
CA ILE A 147 -0.10 9.44 -2.14
C ILE A 147 0.58 10.73 -1.66
N ASN A 148 1.76 11.05 -2.19
CA ASN A 148 2.48 12.28 -1.85
C ASN A 148 1.66 13.53 -2.21
N ILE A 149 1.03 13.56 -3.38
CA ILE A 149 0.15 14.66 -3.82
C ILE A 149 -1.01 14.83 -2.85
N ARG A 150 -1.70 13.73 -2.52
CA ARG A 150 -2.83 13.74 -1.57
C ARG A 150 -2.42 14.29 -0.22
N ASP A 151 -1.29 13.82 0.32
CA ASP A 151 -0.82 14.24 1.63
C ASP A 151 -0.36 15.71 1.61
N THR A 152 0.27 16.15 0.52
CA THR A 152 0.59 17.56 0.27
C THR A 152 -0.67 18.44 0.24
N ALA A 153 -1.74 17.98 -0.41
CA ALA A 153 -3.02 18.67 -0.47
C ALA A 153 -3.70 18.77 0.90
N LYS A 154 -3.61 17.71 1.73
CA LYS A 154 -4.11 17.72 3.11
C LYS A 154 -3.35 18.72 3.98
N ASP A 155 -2.03 18.70 3.92
CA ASP A 155 -1.21 19.67 4.66
C ASP A 155 -1.47 21.11 4.19
N SER A 156 -1.66 21.30 2.88
CA SER A 156 -2.01 22.59 2.28
C SER A 156 -3.36 23.08 2.80
N LEU A 157 -4.36 22.20 2.91
CA LEU A 157 -5.66 22.54 3.48
C LEU A 157 -5.54 22.93 4.96
N ASP A 158 -4.71 22.23 5.73
CA ASP A 158 -4.45 22.55 7.13
C ASP A 158 -3.79 23.94 7.28
N LEU A 159 -2.91 24.35 6.36
CA LEU A 159 -2.35 25.70 6.32
C LEU A 159 -3.43 26.74 6.00
N ALA A 160 -4.28 26.48 5.00
CA ALA A 160 -5.35 27.40 4.63
C ALA A 160 -6.35 27.63 5.77
N ASN A 161 -6.64 26.58 6.55
CA ASN A 161 -7.48 26.65 7.75
C ASN A 161 -6.83 27.42 8.92
N GLN A 162 -5.52 27.68 8.86
CA GLN A 162 -4.76 28.51 9.80
C GLN A 162 -4.55 29.94 9.28
N ASP A 163 -5.36 30.37 8.31
CA ASP A 163 -5.25 31.67 7.62
C ASP A 163 -3.92 31.87 6.87
N LYS A 164 -3.20 30.77 6.54
CA LYS A 164 -1.95 30.77 5.76
C LYS A 164 -2.21 30.37 4.31
N LEU A 165 -3.10 31.10 3.63
CA LEU A 165 -3.53 30.76 2.27
C LEU A 165 -2.39 30.79 1.24
N ASP A 166 -1.49 31.76 1.33
CA ASP A 166 -0.36 31.87 0.40
C ASP A 166 0.59 30.67 0.54
N GLU A 167 0.90 30.26 1.78
CA GLU A 167 1.69 29.05 2.04
C GLU A 167 0.99 27.79 1.51
N ALA A 168 -0.35 27.72 1.62
CA ALA A 168 -1.15 26.63 1.09
C ALA A 168 -1.06 26.54 -0.44
N LYS A 169 -1.18 27.68 -1.14
CA LYS A 169 -1.06 27.78 -2.60
C LYS A 169 0.35 27.43 -3.08
N ASP A 170 1.37 27.97 -2.42
CA ASP A 170 2.77 27.67 -2.74
C ASP A 170 3.06 26.18 -2.63
N LYS A 171 2.55 25.53 -1.58
CA LYS A 171 2.70 24.09 -1.38
C LYS A 171 2.06 23.28 -2.52
N MET A 172 0.88 23.67 -3.02
CA MET A 172 0.27 23.01 -4.17
C MET A 172 1.00 23.29 -5.49
N SER A 173 1.53 24.50 -5.67
CA SER A 173 2.26 24.87 -6.90
C SER A 173 3.54 24.06 -7.11
N SER A 174 4.07 23.45 -6.05
CA SER A 174 5.25 22.58 -6.11
C SER A 174 4.98 21.22 -6.76
N ILE A 175 3.71 20.87 -7.01
CA ILE A 175 3.31 19.60 -7.60
C ILE A 175 3.49 19.66 -9.12
N ASP A 176 4.46 18.88 -9.62
CA ASP A 176 4.71 18.73 -11.07
C ASP A 176 4.05 17.46 -11.61
N LEU A 177 2.88 17.62 -12.23
CA LEU A 177 2.16 16.53 -12.89
C LEU A 177 2.86 16.01 -14.14
N ASP A 178 3.60 16.88 -14.84
CA ASP A 178 4.30 16.48 -16.05
C ASP A 178 5.49 15.58 -15.72
N ALA A 179 6.13 15.78 -14.58
CA ALA A 179 7.13 14.83 -14.06
C ALA A 179 6.54 13.41 -13.90
N ILE A 180 5.30 13.29 -13.42
CA ILE A 180 4.62 12.00 -13.25
C ILE A 180 4.28 11.38 -14.62
N ARG A 181 3.72 12.18 -15.52
CA ARG A 181 3.38 11.73 -16.88
C ARG A 181 4.63 11.29 -17.66
N ASN A 182 5.74 12.01 -17.51
CA ASN A 182 7.00 11.68 -18.16
C ASN A 182 7.59 10.36 -17.66
N LYS A 183 7.54 10.08 -16.34
CA LYS A 183 7.97 8.79 -15.78
C LYS A 183 7.17 7.61 -16.36
N LEU A 184 5.86 7.78 -16.50
CA LEU A 184 4.97 6.76 -17.06
C LEU A 184 5.25 6.45 -18.54
N ASN A 185 5.66 7.44 -19.33
CA ASN A 185 5.94 7.27 -20.77
C ASN A 185 7.38 6.80 -21.06
N GLN A 186 8.26 6.78 -20.05
CA GLN A 186 9.65 6.31 -20.17
C GLN A 186 9.86 4.86 -19.72
N SER A 187 8.83 4.25 -19.13
CA SER A 187 8.82 2.86 -18.67
C SER A 187 8.19 1.94 -19.72
#